data_AF-A0A542M326-F1
#
_entry.id   AF-A0A542M326-F1
#
_cell.length_a   1.000
_cell.length_b   1.000
_cell.length_c   1.000
_cell.angle_alpha   90.00
_cell.angle_beta   90.00
_cell.angle_gamma   90.00
#
_symmetry.space_group_name_H-M   'P 1'
#
loop_
_entity.id
_entity.type
_entity.pdbx_description
1 polymer ?
#
loop_
_entity_poly.entity_id
_entity_poly.type
_entity_poly.pdbx_seq_one_letter_code
_entity_poly.pdbx_strand_id
1 'polypeptide(L)'
;MKSLVLVPLILVTAACTGIDAKTNYDLQWDAKTARLTVLDELGKPIPIAAGKYLALPGLVLSRGQIRLHPGKQRIGYICPPKPGGMEVLDVAPSVIYEFKAGQQYEMACIDGFPHIRPM
;
A
#
# COMPACT_ATOMS: atom_id res chain seq x y z
N MET A 1 54.48 34.74 27.88
CA MET A 1 53.65 33.52 27.92
C MET A 1 52.28 33.89 27.38
N LYS A 2 51.96 33.51 26.13
CA LYS A 2 50.67 33.81 25.48
C LYS A 2 49.84 32.53 25.48
N SER A 3 48.80 32.49 26.31
CA SER A 3 47.84 31.38 26.32
C SER A 3 46.80 31.61 25.23
N LEU A 4 46.75 30.69 24.26
CA LEU A 4 45.66 30.60 23.28
C LEU A 4 44.52 29.81 23.93
N VAL A 5 43.35 30.42 24.08
CA VAL A 5 42.13 29.74 24.53
C VAL A 5 41.36 29.30 23.28
N LEU A 6 41.26 28.00 23.06
CA LEU A 6 40.46 27.40 22.00
C LEU A 6 38.99 27.32 22.46
N VAL A 7 38.09 27.99 21.74
CA VAL A 7 36.64 27.90 21.95
C VAL A 7 36.09 26.80 21.04
N PRO A 8 35.45 25.74 21.56
CA PRO A 8 34.84 24.73 20.72
C PRO A 8 33.52 25.25 20.15
N LEU A 9 33.46 25.37 18.83
CA LEU A 9 32.27 25.72 18.07
C LEU A 9 31.35 24.50 17.97
N ILE A 10 30.31 24.44 18.82
CA ILE A 10 29.30 23.37 18.77
C ILE A 10 28.35 23.67 17.62
N LEU A 11 28.57 23.03 16.45
CA LEU A 11 27.59 23.01 15.37
C LEU A 11 26.44 22.08 15.75
N VAL A 12 25.32 22.66 16.18
CA VAL A 12 24.05 21.92 16.31
C VAL A 12 23.46 21.79 14.90
N THR A 13 23.72 20.67 14.23
CA THR A 13 23.01 20.34 12.99
C THR A 13 21.57 20.00 13.34
N ALA A 14 20.66 20.95 13.16
CA ALA A 14 19.23 20.70 13.17
C ALA A 14 18.93 19.65 12.08
N ALA A 15 18.66 18.42 12.49
CA ALA A 15 18.17 17.38 11.61
C ALA A 15 16.73 17.74 11.24
N CYS A 16 16.53 18.34 10.07
CA CYS A 16 15.22 18.43 9.46
C CYS A 16 14.74 17.00 9.19
N THR A 17 13.88 16.46 10.05
CA THR A 17 13.07 15.28 9.74
C THR A 17 12.05 15.69 8.68
N GLY A 18 12.48 15.67 7.42
CA GLY A 18 11.57 15.76 6.29
C GLY A 18 10.60 14.60 6.39
N ILE A 19 9.36 14.88 6.78
CA ILE A 19 8.27 13.94 6.59
C ILE A 19 8.10 13.87 5.08
N ASP A 20 8.71 12.86 4.47
CA ASP A 20 8.58 12.57 3.06
C ASP A 20 7.13 12.11 2.84
N ALA A 21 6.24 13.08 2.64
CA ALA A 21 4.85 12.85 2.37
C ALA A 21 4.81 12.17 0.99
N LYS A 22 4.75 10.83 1.00
CA LYS A 22 4.68 10.02 -0.23
C LYS A 22 3.59 10.60 -1.12
N THR A 23 4.00 11.21 -2.23
CA THR A 23 3.05 11.86 -3.13
C THR A 23 2.40 10.81 -4.00
N ASN A 24 1.10 10.95 -4.26
CA ASN A 24 0.40 10.08 -5.20
C ASN A 24 0.97 10.14 -6.63
N TYR A 25 1.87 11.08 -6.92
CA TYR A 25 2.58 11.14 -8.19
C TYR A 25 3.44 9.90 -8.43
N ASP A 26 4.13 9.41 -7.40
CA ASP A 26 4.92 8.18 -7.50
C ASP A 26 4.05 6.95 -7.78
N LEU A 27 2.75 7.02 -7.43
CA LEU A 27 1.79 5.95 -7.72
C LEU A 27 1.48 5.78 -9.21
N GLN A 28 1.96 6.69 -10.06
CA GLN A 28 1.80 6.60 -11.51
C GLN A 28 2.92 5.77 -12.18
N TRP A 29 4.03 5.51 -11.48
CA TRP A 29 5.22 4.86 -12.05
C TRP A 29 5.41 3.43 -11.53
N ASP A 30 5.36 2.43 -12.42
CA ASP A 30 5.37 1.01 -12.04
C ASP A 30 6.55 0.64 -11.14
N ALA A 31 7.74 1.13 -11.47
CA ALA A 31 8.97 0.87 -10.71
C ALA A 31 8.94 1.40 -9.27
N LYS A 32 8.07 2.37 -8.95
CA LYS A 32 7.94 2.96 -7.62
C LYS A 32 6.72 2.47 -6.84
N THR A 33 5.90 1.62 -7.46
CA THR A 33 4.63 1.16 -6.89
C THR A 33 4.62 -0.32 -6.64
N ALA A 34 3.84 -0.74 -5.65
CA ALA A 34 3.31 -2.08 -5.62
C ALA A 34 1.96 -2.12 -6.36
N ARG A 35 1.70 -3.21 -7.08
CA ARG A 35 0.45 -3.41 -7.83
C ARG A 35 -0.29 -4.60 -7.24
N LEU A 36 -1.55 -4.41 -6.85
CA LEU A 36 -2.41 -5.42 -6.27
C LEU A 36 -3.61 -5.66 -7.19
N THR A 37 -3.78 -6.91 -7.61
CA THR A 37 -4.96 -7.38 -8.34
C THR A 37 -5.83 -8.21 -7.41
N VAL A 38 -7.15 -8.02 -7.45
CA VAL A 38 -8.09 -8.83 -6.66
C VAL A 38 -8.67 -9.91 -7.55
N LEU A 39 -8.75 -11.13 -7.04
CA LEU A 39 -9.21 -12.30 -7.76
C LEU A 39 -10.56 -12.77 -7.23
N ASP A 40 -11.38 -13.34 -8.11
CA ASP A 40 -12.58 -14.09 -7.75
C ASP A 40 -12.24 -15.51 -7.28
N GLU A 41 -13.26 -16.27 -6.90
CA GLU A 41 -13.13 -17.67 -6.45
C GLU A 41 -12.55 -18.61 -7.53
N LEU A 42 -12.60 -18.20 -8.80
CA LEU A 42 -12.03 -18.93 -9.94
C LEU A 42 -10.61 -18.46 -10.29
N GLY A 43 -10.02 -17.56 -9.50
CA GLY A 43 -8.70 -16.99 -9.75
C GLY A 43 -8.67 -15.94 -10.87
N LYS A 44 -9.82 -15.41 -11.30
CA LYS A 44 -9.89 -14.39 -12.35
C LYS A 44 -9.86 -12.99 -11.75
N PRO A 45 -9.17 -12.02 -12.39
CA PRO A 45 -9.19 -10.64 -11.93
C PRO A 45 -10.60 -10.04 -11.86
N ILE A 46 -10.97 -9.52 -10.70
CA ILE A 46 -12.16 -8.71 -10.49
C ILE A 46 -11.82 -7.26 -10.87
N PRO A 47 -12.57 -6.63 -11.80
CA PRO A 47 -12.28 -5.27 -12.22
C PRO A 47 -12.59 -4.27 -11.11
N ILE A 48 -11.54 -3.81 -10.43
CA ILE A 48 -11.65 -2.71 -9.48
C ILE A 48 -11.87 -1.41 -10.25
N ALA A 49 -12.93 -0.70 -9.89
CA ALA A 49 -13.39 0.53 -10.55
C ALA A 49 -13.64 0.40 -12.08
N ALA A 50 -13.92 -0.80 -12.60
CA ALA A 50 -14.22 -1.03 -14.02
C ALA A 50 -13.17 -0.43 -14.98
N GLY A 51 -11.89 -0.43 -14.59
CA GLY A 51 -10.80 0.15 -15.40
C GLY A 51 -10.72 1.68 -15.38
N LYS A 52 -11.57 2.36 -14.60
CA LYS A 52 -11.50 3.80 -14.41
C LYS A 52 -10.27 4.19 -13.59
N TYR A 53 -9.77 5.39 -13.85
CA TYR A 53 -8.71 6.00 -13.06
C TYR A 53 -9.32 6.70 -11.85
N LEU A 54 -8.85 6.35 -10.65
CA LEU A 54 -9.18 7.06 -9.41
C LEU A 54 -7.92 7.19 -8.56
N ALA A 55 -7.52 8.42 -8.25
CA ALA A 55 -6.38 8.69 -7.37
C ALA A 55 -6.87 9.23 -6.03
N LEU A 56 -6.56 8.50 -4.95
CA LEU A 56 -6.84 8.89 -3.57
C LEU A 56 -5.51 8.96 -2.80
N PRO A 57 -5.41 9.74 -1.72
CA PRO A 57 -4.22 9.71 -0.87
C PRO A 57 -3.82 8.28 -0.52
N GLY A 58 -2.60 7.88 -0.92
CA GLY A 58 -2.05 6.57 -0.62
C GLY A 58 -2.37 5.45 -1.62
N LEU A 59 -3.28 5.65 -2.60
CA LEU A 59 -3.59 4.65 -3.61
C LEU A 59 -4.04 5.22 -4.96
N VAL A 60 -3.81 4.47 -6.04
CA VAL A 60 -4.38 4.75 -7.37
C VAL A 60 -5.05 3.49 -7.91
N LEU A 61 -6.32 3.59 -8.29
CA LEU A 61 -7.03 2.55 -9.04
C LEU A 61 -6.86 2.83 -10.52
N SER A 62 -6.30 1.88 -11.27
CA SER A 62 -6.22 1.99 -12.74
C SER A 62 -6.03 0.62 -13.37
N ARG A 63 -6.57 0.42 -14.59
CA ARG A 63 -6.41 -0.83 -15.36
C ARG A 63 -6.78 -2.10 -14.57
N GLY A 64 -7.78 -2.01 -13.69
CA GLY A 64 -8.22 -3.13 -12.85
C GLY A 64 -7.25 -3.50 -11.71
N GLN A 65 -6.29 -2.64 -11.38
CA GLN A 65 -5.32 -2.83 -10.32
C GLN A 65 -5.39 -1.70 -9.29
N ILE A 66 -5.09 -2.04 -8.04
CA ILE A 66 -4.80 -1.07 -6.98
C ILE A 66 -3.29 -0.84 -6.98
N ARG A 67 -2.85 0.40 -7.12
CA ARG A 67 -1.46 0.81 -7.01
C ARG A 67 -1.24 1.43 -5.65
N LEU A 68 -0.27 0.92 -4.92
CA LEU A 68 0.00 1.27 -3.52
C LEU A 68 1.44 1.74 -3.36
N HIS A 69 1.66 2.57 -2.35
CA HIS A 69 3.02 2.88 -1.93
C HIS A 69 3.67 1.64 -1.31
N PRO A 70 4.95 1.36 -1.63
CA PRO A 70 5.71 0.29 -0.98
C PRO A 70 5.75 0.47 0.55
N GLY A 71 5.93 -0.64 1.26
CA GLY A 71 5.95 -0.72 2.72
C GLY A 71 4.81 -1.57 3.28
N LYS A 72 4.74 -1.60 4.62
CA LYS A 72 3.69 -2.27 5.37
C LYS A 72 2.35 -1.55 5.21
N GLN A 73 1.37 -2.21 4.59
CA GLN A 73 0.02 -1.67 4.39
C GLN A 73 -1.01 -2.56 5.06
N ARG A 74 -2.10 -1.95 5.54
CA ARG A 74 -3.30 -2.66 6.00
C ARG A 74 -4.36 -2.58 4.91
N ILE A 75 -4.76 -3.73 4.37
CA ILE A 75 -5.78 -3.82 3.32
C ILE A 75 -7.04 -4.40 3.94
N GLY A 76 -8.11 -3.60 3.99
CA GLY A 76 -9.45 -4.06 4.36
C GLY A 76 -10.20 -4.56 3.13
N TYR A 77 -10.79 -5.75 3.20
CA TYR A 77 -11.56 -6.33 2.11
C TYR A 77 -12.64 -7.27 2.64
N ILE A 78 -13.86 -7.12 2.13
CA ILE A 78 -14.98 -8.02 2.39
C ILE A 78 -14.99 -9.04 1.26
N CYS A 79 -14.81 -10.32 1.63
CA CYS A 79 -14.88 -11.41 0.67
C CYS A 79 -16.32 -11.61 0.21
N PRO A 80 -16.56 -12.06 -1.03
CA PRO A 80 -17.92 -12.37 -1.47
C PRO A 80 -18.56 -13.43 -0.55
N PRO A 81 -19.85 -13.31 -0.22
CA PRO A 81 -20.54 -14.33 0.56
C PRO A 81 -20.63 -15.64 -0.24
N LYS A 82 -20.52 -16.77 0.47
CA LYS A 82 -20.79 -18.08 -0.13
C LYS A 82 -22.23 -18.13 -0.66
N PRO A 83 -22.52 -18.91 -1.73
CA PRO A 83 -23.88 -19.05 -2.25
C PRO A 83 -24.88 -19.45 -1.14
N GLY A 84 -25.94 -18.65 -0.97
CA GLY A 84 -26.95 -18.83 0.08
C GLY A 84 -26.58 -18.24 1.45
N GLY A 85 -25.42 -17.60 1.59
CA GLY A 85 -25.01 -16.88 2.79
C GLY A 85 -25.47 -15.41 2.77
N MET A 86 -25.84 -14.89 3.94
CA MET A 86 -25.96 -13.45 4.20
C MET A 86 -24.71 -13.01 4.96
N GLU A 87 -24.00 -12.01 4.45
CA GLU A 87 -22.85 -11.44 5.15
C GLU A 87 -23.30 -10.21 5.94
N VAL A 88 -23.16 -10.29 7.27
CA VAL A 88 -23.31 -9.15 8.18
C VAL A 88 -21.95 -8.94 8.81
N LEU A 89 -21.26 -7.88 8.42
CA LEU A 89 -19.95 -7.52 8.94
C LEU A 89 -20.02 -6.11 9.53
N ASP A 90 -19.78 -5.99 10.83
CA ASP A 90 -19.68 -4.69 11.50
C ASP A 90 -18.41 -3.94 11.08
N VAL A 91 -17.36 -4.67 10.67
CA VAL A 91 -16.09 -4.14 10.18
C VAL A 91 -15.54 -5.07 9.09
N ALA A 92 -14.99 -4.51 8.02
CA ALA A 92 -14.31 -5.29 6.98
C ALA A 92 -13.06 -6.00 7.56
N PRO A 93 -12.91 -7.33 7.33
CA PRO A 93 -11.67 -8.04 7.62
C PRO A 93 -10.47 -7.34 6.97
N SER A 94 -9.31 -7.41 7.62
CA SER A 94 -8.11 -6.75 7.11
C SER A 94 -6.86 -7.60 7.23
N VAL A 95 -6.02 -7.57 6.20
CA VAL A 95 -4.71 -8.21 6.17
C VAL A 95 -3.62 -7.14 6.19
N ILE A 96 -2.53 -7.41 6.91
CA ILE A 96 -1.34 -6.56 6.90
C ILE A 96 -0.27 -7.25 6.06
N TYR A 97 0.28 -6.55 5.07
CA TYR A 97 1.24 -7.12 4.14
C TYR A 97 2.37 -6.13 3.82
N GLU A 98 3.57 -6.63 3.57
CA GLU A 98 4.76 -5.85 3.19
C GLU A 98 4.91 -5.79 1.67
N PHE A 99 4.62 -4.63 1.08
CA PHE A 99 4.63 -4.43 -0.35
C PHE A 99 5.97 -3.88 -0.85
N LYS A 100 6.52 -4.46 -1.91
CA LYS A 100 7.77 -4.02 -2.53
C LYS A 100 7.51 -3.19 -3.79
N ALA A 101 8.36 -2.20 -4.03
CA ALA A 101 8.33 -1.40 -5.25
C ALA A 101 8.58 -2.28 -6.49
N GLY A 102 7.85 -2.03 -7.59
CA GLY A 102 7.94 -2.78 -8.84
C GLY A 102 7.25 -4.15 -8.82
N GLN A 103 6.87 -4.66 -7.64
CA GLN A 103 6.32 -6.00 -7.49
C GLN A 103 4.79 -6.01 -7.73
N GLN A 104 4.32 -7.10 -8.35
CA GLN A 104 2.91 -7.40 -8.49
C GLN A 104 2.48 -8.45 -7.47
N TYR A 105 1.25 -8.28 -6.99
CA TYR A 105 0.61 -9.10 -5.98
C TYR A 105 -0.81 -9.41 -6.40
N GLU A 106 -1.32 -10.50 -5.87
CA GLU A 106 -2.71 -10.87 -5.97
C GLU A 106 -3.33 -11.06 -4.60
N MET A 107 -4.60 -10.68 -4.48
CA MET A 107 -5.44 -10.94 -3.33
C MET A 107 -6.55 -11.89 -3.73
N ALA A 108 -6.69 -12.99 -3.01
CA ALA A 108 -7.78 -13.94 -3.16
C ALA A 108 -8.47 -14.16 -1.82
N CYS A 109 -9.71 -14.63 -1.85
CA CYS A 109 -10.43 -15.04 -0.66
C CYS A 109 -10.18 -16.52 -0.39
N ILE A 110 -9.68 -16.85 0.80
CA ILE A 110 -9.50 -18.23 1.28
C ILE A 110 -10.30 -18.33 2.58
N ASP A 111 -11.24 -19.27 2.62
CA ASP A 111 -12.13 -19.49 3.78
C ASP A 111 -12.86 -18.23 4.28
N GLY A 112 -13.19 -17.30 3.37
CA GLY A 112 -13.88 -16.04 3.69
C GLY A 112 -12.96 -14.92 4.19
N PHE A 113 -11.65 -15.12 4.18
CA PHE A 113 -10.66 -14.11 4.56
C PHE A 113 -9.81 -13.67 3.36
N PRO A 114 -9.36 -12.40 3.32
CA PRO A 114 -8.45 -11.93 2.27
C PRO A 114 -7.01 -12.41 2.51
N HIS A 115 -6.42 -13.02 1.48
CA HIS A 115 -5.03 -13.47 1.47
C HIS A 115 -4.26 -12.81 0.34
N ILE A 116 -3.08 -12.27 0.64
CA ILE A 116 -2.21 -11.59 -0.32
C ILE A 116 -0.95 -12.42 -0.55
N ARG A 117 -0.57 -12.59 -1.82
CA ARG A 117 0.68 -13.27 -2.21
C ARG A 117 1.36 -12.57 -3.39
N PRO A 118 2.70 -12.67 -3.50
CA PRO A 118 3.41 -12.16 -4.65
C PRO A 118 3.10 -13.01 -5.88
N MET A 119 3.05 -12.36 -7.04
CA MET A 119 3.02 -13.02 -8.35
C MET A 119 4.43 -13.28 -8.87
#